data_AF-A0A6A2XVM0-F1
#
_entry.id   AF-A0A6A2XVM0-F1
#
_cell.length_a   1.000
_cell.length_b   1.000
_cell.length_c   1.000
_cell.angle_alpha   90.00
_cell.angle_beta   90.00
_cell.angle_gamma   90.00
#
_symmetry.space_group_name_H-M   'P 1'
#
loop_
_entity.id
_entity.type
_entity.pdbx_description
1 polymer ?
#
loop_
_entity_poly.entity_id
_entity_poly.type
_entity_poly.pdbx_seq_one_letter_code
_entity_poly.pdbx_strand_id
1 'polypeptide(L)'
;MHMIASLDKHFSLLYDLLQEHVADDVDYKAIVFCSTAKWGVPADRQQYIHRLSRTGHKGKEGKGILLLAPWEDFFLHSIKDLPMTKAFTFGGSKHKQEEKMTKESAYLAWLGYYNSVKNVSKDKHRLVELAQEFSRSIGLYKIPSIPRCVVNKMGLANIPRLRAI
;
A
#
# COMPACT_ATOMS: atom_id res chain seq x y z
N MET A 1 4.81 9.18 12.09
CA MET A 1 4.59 7.85 12.71
C MET A 1 4.61 6.79 11.63
N HIS A 2 5.21 5.61 11.86
CA HIS A 2 5.17 4.51 10.88
C HIS A 2 4.68 3.20 11.49
N MET A 3 4.04 2.37 10.67
CA MET A 3 3.49 1.06 11.03
C MET A 3 3.76 0.07 9.90
N ILE A 4 4.12 -1.17 10.24
CA ILE A 4 4.22 -2.27 9.30
C ILE A 4 3.14 -3.29 9.68
N ALA A 5 2.26 -3.61 8.75
CA ALA A 5 1.18 -4.57 8.97
C ALA A 5 0.95 -5.41 7.72
N SER A 6 0.31 -6.58 7.89
CA SER A 6 -0.16 -7.39 6.76
C SER A 6 -1.29 -6.68 6.00
N LEU A 7 -1.38 -6.89 4.68
CA LEU A 7 -2.34 -6.19 3.80
C LEU A 7 -3.80 -6.34 4.24
N ASP A 8 -4.17 -7.50 4.78
CA ASP A 8 -5.52 -7.79 5.28
C ASP A 8 -5.94 -6.86 6.43
N LYS A 9 -4.95 -6.30 7.15
CA LYS A 9 -5.18 -5.38 8.27
C LYS A 9 -5.09 -3.91 7.85
N HIS A 10 -4.57 -3.61 6.66
CA HIS A 10 -4.29 -2.23 6.25
C HIS A 10 -5.52 -1.34 6.25
N PHE A 11 -6.61 -1.81 5.66
CA PHE A 11 -7.85 -1.03 5.58
C PHE A 11 -8.48 -0.81 6.96
N SER A 12 -8.49 -1.84 7.80
CA SER A 12 -9.00 -1.69 9.15
C SER A 12 -8.15 -0.72 9.96
N LEU A 13 -6.83 -0.87 9.94
CA LEU A 13 -5.92 0.04 10.63
C LEU A 13 -6.12 1.48 10.16
N LEU A 14 -6.27 1.68 8.85
CA LEU A 14 -6.53 2.99 8.28
C LEU A 14 -7.87 3.56 8.77
N TYR A 15 -8.92 2.75 8.83
CA TYR A 15 -10.22 3.18 9.34
C TYR A 15 -10.17 3.54 10.82
N ASP A 16 -9.60 2.66 11.65
CA ASP A 16 -9.48 2.86 13.09
C ASP A 16 -8.64 4.12 13.41
N LEU A 17 -7.51 4.30 12.70
CA LEU A 17 -6.67 5.50 12.83
C LEU A 17 -7.39 6.77 12.39
N LEU A 18 -8.17 6.72 11.31
CA LEU A 18 -8.93 7.89 10.86
C LEU A 18 -10.07 8.22 11.83
N GLN A 19 -10.76 7.22 12.38
CA GLN A 19 -11.82 7.42 13.38
C GLN A 19 -11.26 8.01 14.68
N GLU A 20 -10.17 7.44 15.21
CA GLU A 20 -9.47 7.98 16.38
C GLU A 20 -9.02 9.42 16.14
N HIS A 21 -8.43 9.71 14.98
CA HIS A 21 -8.00 11.07 14.64
C HIS A 21 -9.15 12.06 14.48
N VAL A 22 -10.26 11.66 13.86
CA VAL A 22 -11.45 12.52 13.72
C VAL A 22 -12.10 12.78 15.09
N ALA A 23 -12.02 11.83 16.02
CA ALA A 23 -12.54 11.97 17.37
C ALA A 23 -11.69 12.91 18.25
N ASP A 24 -10.36 12.87 18.09
CA ASP A 24 -9.43 13.70 18.88
C ASP A 24 -9.41 15.17 18.44
N ASP A 25 -9.30 15.46 17.14
CA ASP A 25 -9.22 16.84 16.64
C ASP A 25 -9.79 16.97 15.21
N VAL A 26 -10.95 17.62 15.12
CA VAL A 26 -11.72 17.84 13.89
C VAL A 26 -10.99 18.75 12.89
N ASP A 27 -10.06 19.58 13.38
CA ASP A 27 -9.36 20.60 12.59
C ASP A 27 -7.98 20.13 12.09
N TYR A 28 -7.63 18.88 12.37
CA TYR A 28 -6.32 18.30 12.16
C TYR A 28 -6.21 17.53 10.85
N LYS A 29 -5.19 17.82 10.04
CA LYS A 29 -4.96 17.14 8.75
C LYS A 29 -4.02 15.95 8.91
N ALA A 30 -4.59 14.76 8.98
CA ALA A 30 -3.83 13.51 8.87
C ALA A 30 -3.68 13.09 7.39
N ILE A 31 -2.46 12.80 6.94
CA ILE A 31 -2.24 12.09 5.68
C ILE A 31 -1.74 10.69 5.99
N VAL A 32 -2.50 9.70 5.52
CA VAL A 32 -2.16 8.29 5.62
C VAL A 32 -1.62 7.81 4.27
N PHE A 33 -0.37 7.37 4.25
CA PHE A 33 0.19 6.65 3.10
C PHE A 33 -0.01 5.17 3.33
N CYS A 34 -0.77 4.53 2.44
CA CYS A 34 -1.07 3.11 2.51
C CYS A 34 -0.82 2.47 1.15
N SER A 35 -0.11 1.36 1.14
CA SER A 35 0.25 0.63 -0.08
C SER A 35 -0.89 -0.16 -0.73
N THR A 36 -2.00 -0.40 -0.03
CA THR A 36 -3.21 -1.01 -0.63
C THR A 36 -4.09 0.00 -1.36
N ALA A 37 -4.01 1.28 -1.02
CA ALA A 37 -4.74 2.33 -1.70
C ALA A 37 -3.97 2.80 -2.95
N LYS A 38 -4.66 3.48 -3.89
CA LYS A 38 -4.12 4.08 -5.12
C LYS A 38 -2.83 4.92 -4.96
N TRP A 39 -2.37 5.18 -3.74
CA TRP A 39 -1.32 6.13 -3.43
C TRP A 39 0.08 5.56 -3.27
N GLY A 40 0.22 4.24 -3.11
CA GLY A 40 1.51 3.53 -3.06
C GLY A 40 2.52 4.09 -2.05
N VAL A 41 3.69 3.47 -1.97
CA VAL A 41 4.83 4.07 -1.28
C VAL A 41 5.39 5.21 -2.15
N PRO A 42 5.79 6.36 -1.56
CA PRO A 42 6.46 7.42 -2.31
C PRO A 42 7.70 6.87 -3.05
N ALA A 43 7.93 7.36 -4.26
CA ALA A 43 9.06 6.92 -5.08
C ALA A 43 10.41 7.25 -4.44
N ASP A 44 10.46 8.36 -3.69
CA ASP A 44 11.66 8.82 -2.99
C ASP A 44 11.32 9.65 -1.74
N ARG A 45 12.37 10.01 -0.99
CA ARG A 45 12.31 10.85 0.21
C ARG A 45 11.73 12.24 -0.07
N GLN A 46 12.09 12.88 -1.17
CA GLN A 46 11.61 14.23 -1.49
C GLN A 46 10.11 14.23 -1.75
N GLN A 47 9.60 13.22 -2.44
CA GLN A 47 8.18 13.03 -2.67
C GLN A 47 7.45 12.76 -1.35
N TYR A 48 8.03 12.01 -0.43
CA TYR A 48 7.47 11.84 0.91
C TYR A 48 7.39 13.17 1.68
N ILE A 49 8.47 13.95 1.69
CA ILE A 49 8.49 15.28 2.33
C ILE A 49 7.48 16.22 1.67
N HIS A 50 7.36 16.21 0.35
CA HIS A 50 6.40 17.05 -0.38
C HIS A 50 4.94 16.64 -0.11
N ARG A 51 4.67 15.35 0.11
CA ARG A 51 3.33 14.90 0.50
C ARG A 51 3.07 15.24 1.97
N LEU A 52 4.07 15.10 2.84
CA LEU A 52 3.98 15.46 4.26
C LEU A 52 3.78 16.96 4.45
N SER A 53 4.39 17.81 3.64
CA SER A 53 4.21 19.27 3.72
C SER A 53 2.78 19.74 3.41
N ARG A 54 1.88 18.84 2.99
CA ARG A 54 0.45 19.11 2.83
C ARG A 54 -0.36 18.96 4.12
N THR A 55 0.19 18.35 5.18
CA THR A 55 -0.49 18.18 6.49
C THR A 55 -0.45 19.45 7.34
N GLY A 56 0.61 20.24 7.27
CA GLY A 56 0.77 21.48 8.05
C GLY A 56 0.69 22.73 7.18
N HIS A 57 -0.37 23.53 7.33
CA HIS A 57 -0.45 24.85 6.71
C HIS A 57 -1.11 25.85 7.66
N LYS A 58 -0.59 27.08 7.70
CA LYS A 58 -1.05 28.19 8.58
C LYS A 58 -0.95 27.93 10.09
N GLY A 59 0.17 27.40 10.57
CA GLY A 59 0.44 27.29 12.01
C GLY A 59 -0.33 26.18 12.75
N LYS A 60 -1.11 25.35 12.03
CA LYS A 60 -1.70 24.13 12.58
C LYS A 60 -0.72 22.96 12.49
N GLU A 61 -0.68 22.15 13.55
CA GLU A 61 0.06 20.89 13.55
C GLU A 61 -0.59 19.88 12.60
N GLY A 62 0.20 18.99 12.02
CA GLY A 62 -0.29 17.95 11.11
C GLY A 62 0.56 16.68 11.20
N LYS A 63 -0.09 15.51 11.25
CA LYS A 63 0.57 14.22 11.45
C LYS A 63 0.61 13.43 10.15
N GLY A 64 1.81 12.99 9.79
CA GLY A 64 2.00 11.98 8.76
C GLY A 64 1.98 10.58 9.36
N ILE A 65 1.13 9.71 8.82
CA ILE A 65 1.11 8.29 9.14
C ILE A 65 1.55 7.51 7.90
N LEU A 66 2.60 6.70 8.08
CA LEU A 66 3.13 5.83 7.04
C LEU A 66 2.78 4.38 7.36
N LEU A 67 1.85 3.80 6.62
CA LEU A 67 1.44 2.40 6.74
C LEU A 67 2.06 1.59 5.59
N LEU A 68 3.01 0.73 5.94
CA LEU A 68 3.79 -0.07 5.00
C LEU A 68 3.38 -1.54 5.05
N ALA A 69 3.45 -2.21 3.90
CA ALA A 69 3.44 -3.67 3.84
C ALA A 69 4.81 -4.23 4.26
N PRO A 70 4.90 -5.50 4.69
CA PRO A 70 6.14 -6.06 5.22
C PRO A 70 7.33 -6.02 4.25
N TRP A 71 7.07 -6.12 2.94
CA TRP A 71 8.11 -6.04 1.90
C TRP A 71 8.54 -4.63 1.55
N GLU A 72 7.91 -3.59 2.11
CA GLU A 72 8.20 -2.18 1.81
C GLU A 72 9.09 -1.53 2.87
N ASP A 73 9.60 -2.32 3.82
CA ASP A 73 10.56 -1.87 4.83
C ASP A 73 11.81 -1.21 4.22
N PHE A 74 12.16 -1.56 2.97
CA PHE A 74 13.23 -0.88 2.24
C PHE A 74 13.03 0.64 2.17
N PHE A 75 11.79 1.13 2.19
CA PHE A 75 11.51 2.56 2.14
C PHE A 75 11.86 3.28 3.45
N LEU A 76 11.75 2.59 4.59
CA LEU A 76 12.20 3.14 5.88
C LEU A 76 13.70 3.48 5.83
N HIS A 77 14.45 2.80 4.98
CA HIS A 77 15.87 3.11 4.80
C HIS A 77 16.14 4.47 4.16
N SER A 78 15.20 4.98 3.37
CA SER A 78 15.33 6.27 2.69
C SER A 78 14.92 7.46 3.56
N ILE A 79 14.34 7.22 4.73
CA ILE A 79 13.79 8.26 5.63
C ILE A 79 14.26 8.09 7.09
N LYS A 80 15.37 7.39 7.31
CA LYS A 80 15.93 7.11 8.65
C LYS A 80 16.31 8.38 9.43
N ASP A 81 16.60 9.45 8.71
CA ASP A 81 17.00 10.76 9.23
C ASP A 81 15.82 11.56 9.81
N LEU A 82 14.58 11.17 9.51
CA LEU A 82 13.39 11.86 9.99
C LEU A 82 12.96 11.31 11.36
N PRO A 83 12.46 12.18 12.27
CA PRO A 83 11.98 11.75 13.58
C PRO A 83 10.69 10.93 13.44
N MET A 84 10.84 9.61 13.28
CA MET A 84 9.73 8.69 13.12
C MET A 84 9.53 7.82 14.36
N THR A 85 8.36 7.95 14.97
CA THR A 85 7.91 7.00 16.00
C THR A 85 7.27 5.79 15.35
N LYS A 86 7.71 4.59 15.72
CA LYS A 86 7.04 3.33 15.36
C LYS A 86 5.77 3.20 16.21
N ALA A 87 4.63 2.99 15.58
CA ALA A 87 3.39 2.71 16.29
C ALA A 87 3.08 1.22 16.35
N PHE A 88 2.43 0.82 17.45
CA PHE A 88 1.97 -0.54 17.64
C PHE A 88 0.78 -0.83 16.73
N THR A 89 0.76 -2.04 16.17
CA THR A 89 -0.36 -2.55 15.38
C THR A 89 -1.46 -3.01 16.33
N PHE A 90 -2.52 -2.21 16.48
CA PHE A 90 -3.73 -2.65 17.17
C PHE A 90 -4.58 -3.52 16.23
N GLY A 91 -5.22 -4.56 16.79
CA GLY A 91 -5.97 -5.55 16.01
C GLY A 91 -7.12 -4.91 15.26
N GLY A 92 -7.03 -4.87 13.94
CA GLY A 92 -8.05 -4.26 13.10
C GLY A 92 -9.38 -5.04 13.07
N SER A 93 -10.49 -4.32 13.26
CA SER A 93 -11.85 -4.80 12.99
C SER A 93 -12.14 -4.98 11.50
N LYS A 94 -12.82 -6.07 11.12
CA LYS A 94 -13.16 -6.33 9.71
C LYS A 94 -14.22 -5.34 9.20
N HIS A 95 -13.78 -4.22 8.61
CA HIS A 95 -14.65 -3.32 7.87
C HIS A 95 -14.69 -3.70 6.39
N LYS A 96 -15.89 -3.91 5.86
CA LYS A 96 -16.14 -4.24 4.46
C LYS A 96 -16.49 -2.94 3.73
N GLN A 97 -15.53 -2.37 3.00
CA GLN A 97 -15.75 -1.19 2.19
C GLN A 97 -16.17 -1.59 0.77
N GLU A 98 -17.18 -0.92 0.21
CA GLU A 98 -17.58 -1.10 -1.18
C GLU A 98 -16.66 -0.29 -2.10
N GLU A 99 -15.67 -0.96 -2.69
CA GLU A 99 -14.83 -0.37 -3.72
C GLU A 99 -15.57 -0.36 -5.07
N LYS A 100 -15.65 0.83 -5.69
CA LYS A 100 -16.17 1.04 -7.06
C LYS A 100 -15.34 0.31 -8.15
N MET A 101 -14.14 -0.16 -7.81
CA MET A 101 -13.21 -0.84 -8.71
C MET A 101 -13.39 -2.34 -8.58
N THR A 102 -13.39 -3.07 -9.71
CA THR A 102 -13.45 -4.54 -9.66
C THR A 102 -12.18 -5.09 -9.03
N LYS A 103 -12.30 -6.20 -8.29
CA LYS A 103 -11.16 -6.88 -7.66
C LYS A 103 -10.06 -7.23 -8.66
N GLU A 104 -10.44 -7.52 -9.90
CA GLU A 104 -9.52 -7.85 -11.00
C GLU A 104 -8.73 -6.62 -11.46
N SER A 105 -9.39 -5.47 -11.61
CA SER A 105 -8.72 -4.21 -11.90
C SER A 105 -7.79 -3.78 -10.76
N ALA A 106 -8.20 -3.99 -9.50
CA ALA A 106 -7.36 -3.75 -8.33
C ALA A 106 -6.08 -4.59 -8.39
N TYR A 107 -6.21 -5.89 -8.68
CA TYR A 107 -5.10 -6.82 -8.83
C TYR A 107 -4.15 -6.42 -9.96
N LEU A 108 -4.67 -6.07 -11.14
CA LEU A 108 -3.84 -5.64 -12.27
C LEU A 108 -3.10 -4.33 -12.00
N ALA A 109 -3.76 -3.37 -11.36
CA ALA A 109 -3.14 -2.10 -10.96
C ALA A 109 -2.02 -2.32 -9.93
N TRP A 110 -2.27 -3.16 -8.92
CA TRP A 110 -1.28 -3.55 -7.91
C TRP A 110 -0.06 -4.20 -8.56
N LEU A 111 -0.29 -5.21 -9.41
CA LEU A 111 0.78 -5.93 -10.10
C LEU A 111 1.60 -5.00 -11.00
N GLY A 112 0.94 -4.12 -11.76
CA GLY A 112 1.60 -3.13 -12.62
C GLY A 112 2.46 -2.14 -11.83
N TYR A 113 1.94 -1.61 -10.72
CA TYR A 113 2.66 -0.69 -9.85
C TYR A 113 3.93 -1.35 -9.27
N TYR A 114 3.81 -2.50 -8.61
CA TYR A 114 4.97 -3.17 -8.02
C TYR A 114 5.94 -3.73 -9.05
N ASN A 115 5.49 -3.99 -10.28
CA ASN A 115 6.40 -4.30 -11.37
C ASN A 115 7.28 -3.11 -11.79
N SER A 116 6.83 -1.86 -11.57
CA SER A 116 7.65 -0.65 -11.80
C SER A 116 8.59 -0.32 -10.63
N VAL A 117 8.33 -0.83 -9.42
CA VAL A 117 9.16 -0.59 -8.24
C VAL A 117 10.40 -1.50 -8.29
N LYS A 118 11.57 -0.93 -8.63
CA LYS A 118 12.82 -1.68 -8.85
C LYS A 118 13.18 -2.66 -7.73
N ASN A 119 12.94 -2.33 -6.46
CA ASN A 119 13.30 -3.21 -5.35
C ASN A 119 12.41 -4.45 -5.26
N VAL A 120 11.13 -4.33 -5.65
CA VAL A 120 10.16 -5.44 -5.62
C VAL A 120 10.19 -6.20 -6.95
N SER A 121 10.39 -5.51 -8.07
CA SER A 121 10.32 -6.10 -9.41
C SER A 121 11.58 -6.83 -9.87
N LYS A 122 12.67 -6.79 -9.09
CA LYS A 122 13.89 -7.59 -9.30
C LYS A 122 13.62 -9.09 -9.28
N ASP A 123 12.79 -9.53 -8.34
CA ASP A 123 12.37 -10.93 -8.22
C ASP A 123 10.93 -11.07 -8.72
N LYS A 124 10.79 -11.51 -9.97
CA LYS A 124 9.48 -11.69 -10.60
C LYS A 124 8.68 -12.83 -9.94
N HIS A 125 9.33 -13.86 -9.43
CA HIS A 125 8.66 -14.94 -8.71
C HIS A 125 8.05 -14.40 -7.42
N ARG A 126 8.85 -13.67 -6.63
CA ARG A 126 8.38 -13.04 -5.40
C ARG A 126 7.27 -12.03 -5.65
N LEU A 127 7.37 -11.24 -6.72
CA LEU A 127 6.31 -10.30 -7.12
C LEU A 127 4.97 -11.02 -7.35
N VAL A 128 4.98 -12.17 -8.04
CA VAL A 128 3.76 -12.95 -8.28
C VAL A 128 3.22 -13.59 -6.99
N GLU A 129 4.08 -14.02 -6.07
CA GLU A 129 3.64 -14.49 -4.75
C GLU A 129 2.96 -13.39 -3.94
N LEU A 130 3.56 -12.21 -3.87
CA LEU A 130 2.97 -11.05 -3.19
C LEU A 130 1.64 -10.64 -3.83
N ALA A 131 1.53 -10.72 -5.16
CA ALA A 131 0.28 -10.47 -5.85
C ALA A 131 -0.82 -11.46 -5.45
N GLN A 132 -0.47 -12.73 -5.17
CA GLN A 132 -1.42 -13.72 -4.66
C GLN A 132 -1.83 -13.45 -3.22
N GLU A 133 -0.90 -13.01 -2.37
CA GLU A 133 -1.22 -12.56 -1.01
C GLU A 133 -2.21 -11.39 -1.06
N PHE A 134 -1.97 -10.42 -1.95
CA PHE A 134 -2.90 -9.31 -2.20
C PHE A 134 -4.25 -9.78 -2.75
N SER A 135 -4.26 -10.73 -3.70
CA SER A 135 -5.53 -11.25 -4.24
C SER A 135 -6.37 -11.89 -3.13
N ARG A 136 -5.74 -12.63 -2.20
CA ARG A 136 -6.43 -13.22 -1.05
C ARG A 136 -6.94 -12.15 -0.09
N SER A 137 -6.19 -11.07 0.16
CA SER A 137 -6.62 -10.00 1.09
C SER A 137 -7.86 -9.25 0.59
N ILE A 138 -7.99 -9.05 -0.73
CA ILE A 138 -9.20 -8.45 -1.35
C ILE A 138 -10.33 -9.49 -1.60
N GLY A 139 -10.14 -10.74 -1.18
CA GLY A 139 -11.10 -11.83 -1.36
C GLY A 139 -11.26 -12.29 -2.82
N LEU A 140 -10.19 -12.19 -3.60
CA LEU A 140 -10.03 -12.73 -4.96
C LEU A 140 -9.23 -14.05 -4.87
N TYR A 141 -9.90 -15.12 -4.45
CA TYR A 141 -9.29 -16.45 -4.29
C TYR A 141 -8.96 -17.12 -5.62
N LYS A 142 -9.72 -16.80 -6.67
CA LYS A 142 -9.44 -17.21 -8.04
C LYS A 142 -8.64 -16.11 -8.73
N ILE A 143 -7.36 -16.36 -8.97
CA ILE A 143 -6.48 -15.42 -9.68
C ILE A 143 -7.09 -15.13 -11.07
N PRO A 144 -7.27 -13.86 -11.44
CA PRO A 144 -7.88 -13.49 -12.71
C PRO A 144 -6.95 -13.87 -13.86
N SER A 145 -7.54 -14.28 -14.97
CA SER A 145 -6.80 -14.55 -16.20
C SER A 145 -6.30 -13.24 -16.80
N ILE A 146 -4.98 -13.10 -16.95
CA ILE A 146 -4.36 -11.89 -17.50
C ILE A 146 -4.16 -12.08 -19.01
N PRO A 147 -4.52 -11.11 -19.87
CA PRO A 147 -4.23 -11.19 -21.29
C PRO A 147 -2.75 -11.41 -21.56
N ARG A 148 -2.41 -12.35 -22.46
CA ARG A 148 -1.03 -12.72 -22.78
C ARG A 148 -0.16 -11.53 -23.21
N CYS A 149 -0.76 -10.55 -23.90
CA CYS A 149 -0.09 -9.31 -24.28
C CYS A 149 0.38 -8.50 -23.07
N VAL A 150 -0.39 -8.47 -21.97
CA VAL A 150 -0.04 -7.78 -20.73
C VAL A 150 1.03 -8.57 -19.98
N VAL A 151 0.90 -9.89 -19.89
CA VAL A 151 1.91 -10.77 -19.26
C VAL A 151 3.27 -10.61 -19.93
N ASN A 152 3.31 -10.60 -21.26
CA ASN A 152 4.52 -10.42 -22.03
C ASN A 152 5.11 -9.01 -21.84
N LYS A 153 4.29 -7.95 -21.89
CA LYS A 153 4.73 -6.57 -21.62
C LYS A 153 5.29 -6.39 -20.22
N MET A 154 4.74 -7.10 -19.24
CA MET A 154 5.19 -7.05 -17.85
C MET A 154 6.43 -7.92 -17.59
N GLY A 155 6.89 -8.71 -18.57
CA GLY A 155 8.01 -9.65 -18.39
C GLY A 155 7.68 -10.78 -17.42
N LEU A 156 6.39 -11.14 -17.31
CA LEU A 156 5.88 -12.18 -16.41
C LEU A 156 5.57 -13.50 -17.14
N ALA A 157 6.05 -13.62 -18.39
CA ALA A 157 5.89 -14.82 -19.18
C ALA A 157 6.56 -16.02 -18.49
N ASN A 158 5.88 -17.17 -18.52
CA ASN A 158 6.36 -18.45 -17.97
C ASN A 158 6.53 -18.51 -16.44
N ILE A 159 6.09 -17.50 -15.68
CA ILE A 159 6.13 -17.57 -14.21
C ILE A 159 5.03 -18.53 -13.72
N PRO A 160 5.38 -19.56 -12.92
CA PRO A 160 4.40 -20.46 -12.34
C PRO A 160 3.34 -19.69 -11.55
N ARG A 161 2.11 -20.20 -11.55
CA ARG A 161 0.96 -19.66 -10.81
C ARG A 161 0.36 -18.35 -11.34
N LEU A 162 0.79 -17.85 -12.50
CA LEU A 162 0.12 -16.77 -13.22
C LEU A 162 -0.62 -17.35 -14.44
N ARG A 163 -1.94 -17.13 -14.54
CA ARG A 163 -2.77 -17.67 -15.62
C ARG A 163 -2.89 -16.63 -16.74
N ALA A 164 -2.29 -16.94 -17.89
CA ALA A 164 -2.43 -16.13 -19.10
C ALA A 164 -3.54 -16.68 -20.00
N ILE A 165 -4.38 -15.80 -20.55
CA ILE A 165 -5.33 -16.10 -21.62
C ILE A 165 -4.91 -15.43 -22.92
#